data_AF-A0AAW0U1K6-F1
#
_entry.id   AF-A0AAW0U1K6-F1
#
_cell.length_a   1.000
_cell.length_b   1.000
_cell.length_c   1.000
_cell.angle_alpha   90.00
_cell.angle_beta   90.00
_cell.angle_gamma   90.00
#
_symmetry.space_group_name_H-M   'P 1'
#
loop_
_entity.id
_entity.type
_entity.pdbx_description
1 polymer ?
#
loop_
_entity_poly.entity_id
_entity_poly.type
_entity_poly.pdbx_seq_one_letter_code
_entity_poly.pdbx_strand_id
1 'polypeptide(L)'
;MKTLMVVVVVVAAAAFTLGTSVPPKPETVACEVQPESAEAGWLHNCHWCTCEDGFSVCKLQAACVNGEGQLPECSGKLWWMKDCNKCVCSSTGLALCNRKACLTRQ
;
A
#
# COMPACT_ATOMS: atom_id res chain seq x y z
N MET A 1 -56.97 -17.37 41.25
CA MET A 1 -56.67 -16.08 40.57
C MET A 1 -55.31 -15.58 41.03
N LYS A 2 -54.30 -15.72 40.18
CA LYS A 2 -53.02 -14.98 40.18
C LYS A 2 -52.31 -15.36 38.89
N THR A 3 -52.54 -14.54 37.87
CA THR A 3 -51.99 -14.65 36.53
C THR A 3 -50.50 -14.34 36.60
N LEU A 4 -49.63 -15.34 36.44
CA LEU A 4 -48.23 -15.08 36.14
C LEU A 4 -48.05 -15.04 34.62
N MET A 5 -47.95 -13.83 34.09
CA MET A 5 -47.47 -13.57 32.73
C MET A 5 -45.97 -13.86 32.72
N VAL A 6 -45.56 -15.01 32.18
CA VAL A 6 -44.14 -15.29 31.91
C VAL A 6 -43.76 -14.52 30.66
N VAL A 7 -43.17 -13.33 30.83
CA VAL A 7 -42.63 -12.54 29.72
C VAL A 7 -41.35 -13.22 29.23
N VAL A 8 -41.43 -13.88 28.09
CA VAL A 8 -40.26 -14.45 27.41
C VAL A 8 -39.48 -13.29 26.79
N VAL A 9 -38.46 -12.80 27.49
CA VAL A 9 -37.53 -11.83 26.93
C VAL A 9 -36.59 -12.57 25.98
N VAL A 10 -36.89 -12.49 24.69
CA VAL A 10 -36.02 -13.02 23.63
C VAL A 10 -34.79 -12.10 23.57
N VAL A 11 -33.71 -12.47 24.24
CA VAL A 11 -32.43 -11.79 24.08
C VAL A 11 -31.86 -12.24 22.73
N ALA A 12 -32.15 -11.47 21.67
CA ALA A 12 -31.41 -11.62 20.44
C ALA A 12 -29.94 -11.30 20.74
N ALA A 13 -29.09 -12.31 20.75
CA ALA A 13 -27.65 -12.13 20.75
C ALA A 13 -27.29 -11.44 19.43
N ALA A 14 -27.26 -10.11 19.43
CA ALA A 14 -26.61 -9.35 18.39
C ALA A 14 -25.13 -9.74 18.46
N ALA A 15 -24.72 -10.63 17.57
CA ALA A 15 -23.32 -10.86 17.29
C ALA A 15 -22.77 -9.52 16.78
N PHE A 16 -22.19 -8.73 17.68
CA PHE A 16 -21.32 -7.65 17.29
C PHE A 16 -20.17 -8.34 16.55
N THR A 17 -20.19 -8.26 15.21
CA THR A 17 -19.01 -8.54 14.43
C THR A 17 -17.99 -7.51 14.89
N LEU A 18 -17.11 -7.92 15.80
CA LEU A 18 -15.86 -7.23 16.07
C LEU A 18 -15.23 -7.03 14.70
N GLY A 19 -15.39 -5.82 14.16
CA GLY A 19 -14.75 -5.43 12.92
C GLY A 19 -13.27 -5.62 13.17
N THR A 20 -12.71 -6.70 12.64
CA THR A 20 -11.28 -6.76 12.44
C THR A 20 -11.00 -5.58 11.53
N SER A 21 -10.42 -4.51 12.05
CA SER A 21 -9.77 -3.53 11.22
C SER A 21 -8.61 -4.29 10.59
N VAL A 22 -8.90 -5.02 9.51
CA VAL A 22 -7.88 -5.60 8.66
C VAL A 22 -7.01 -4.41 8.28
N PRO A 23 -5.73 -4.39 8.71
CA PRO A 23 -4.85 -3.30 8.29
C PRO A 23 -4.89 -3.28 6.76
N PRO A 24 -5.03 -2.10 6.13
CA PRO A 24 -5.09 -2.04 4.68
C PRO A 24 -3.90 -2.82 4.14
N LYS A 25 -4.19 -3.86 3.34
CA LYS A 25 -3.18 -4.63 2.63
C LYS A 25 -2.22 -3.60 2.00
N PRO A 26 -0.90 -3.66 2.24
CA PRO A 26 0.02 -2.72 1.62
C PRO A 26 -0.28 -2.76 0.13
N GLU A 27 -0.68 -1.61 -0.40
CA GLU A 27 -1.26 -1.54 -1.72
C GLU A 27 -0.22 -2.01 -2.75
N THR A 28 -0.44 -3.19 -3.30
CA THR A 28 0.45 -3.72 -4.35
C THR A 28 0.31 -2.81 -5.56
N VAL A 29 1.41 -2.14 -5.90
CA VAL A 29 1.51 -1.19 -7.00
C VAL A 29 1.87 -1.91 -8.29
N ALA A 30 1.20 -1.56 -9.39
CA ALA A 30 1.56 -2.07 -10.73
C ALA A 30 2.86 -1.42 -11.23
N CYS A 31 3.71 -2.22 -11.88
CA CYS A 31 5.02 -1.79 -12.33
C CYS A 31 5.56 -2.65 -13.49
N GLU A 32 6.66 -2.21 -14.10
CA GLU A 32 7.42 -2.99 -15.09
C GLU A 32 8.88 -2.50 -15.13
N VAL A 33 9.80 -3.43 -15.39
CA VAL A 33 11.24 -3.17 -15.49
C VAL A 33 11.70 -3.39 -16.94
N GLN A 34 12.57 -2.52 -17.45
CA GLN A 34 13.23 -2.80 -18.72
C GLN A 34 14.25 -3.94 -18.56
N PRO A 35 14.43 -4.81 -19.57
CA PRO A 35 15.21 -6.05 -19.44
C PRO A 35 16.67 -5.86 -19.00
N GLU A 36 17.23 -4.67 -19.20
CA GLU A 36 18.60 -4.30 -18.81
C GLU A 36 18.72 -3.74 -17.38
N SER A 37 17.63 -3.65 -16.62
CA SER A 37 17.58 -2.99 -15.31
C SER A 37 17.12 -3.90 -14.16
N ALA A 38 17.68 -5.10 -14.06
CA ALA A 38 17.31 -6.10 -13.04
C ALA A 38 17.37 -5.61 -11.56
N GLU A 39 18.06 -4.51 -11.29
CA GLU A 39 18.23 -3.89 -9.96
C GLU A 39 17.36 -2.63 -9.77
N ALA A 40 16.41 -2.38 -10.67
CA ALA A 40 15.55 -1.20 -10.61
C ALA A 40 14.61 -1.22 -9.40
N GLY A 41 14.33 -0.04 -8.87
CA GLY A 41 13.41 0.09 -7.75
C GLY A 41 13.08 1.54 -7.42
N TRP A 42 12.22 1.72 -6.44
CA TRP A 42 11.78 3.04 -5.97
C TRP A 42 11.52 3.04 -4.47
N LEU A 43 11.60 4.24 -3.88
CA LEU A 43 11.18 4.48 -2.50
C LEU A 43 9.68 4.73 -2.45
N HIS A 44 9.00 3.99 -1.58
CA HIS A 44 7.60 4.21 -1.24
C HIS A 44 7.47 4.20 0.28
N ASN A 45 7.04 5.32 0.85
CA ASN A 45 6.94 5.49 2.31
C ASN A 45 8.21 5.03 3.04
N CYS A 46 9.38 5.43 2.51
CA CYS A 46 10.71 5.05 2.98
C CYS A 46 11.12 3.56 2.78
N HIS A 47 10.22 2.70 2.36
CA HIS A 47 10.56 1.33 1.99
C HIS A 47 11.09 1.26 0.57
N TRP A 48 12.09 0.42 0.34
CA TRP A 48 12.59 0.16 -1.01
C TRP A 48 11.76 -0.94 -1.67
N CYS A 49 11.20 -0.62 -2.83
CA CYS A 49 10.34 -1.52 -3.60
C CYS A 49 11.00 -1.92 -4.92
N THR A 50 10.90 -3.20 -5.24
CA THR A 50 11.25 -3.79 -6.54
C THR A 50 9.98 -4.19 -7.28
N CYS A 51 10.09 -4.44 -8.58
CA CYS A 51 8.99 -4.95 -9.38
C CYS A 51 9.19 -6.43 -9.68
N GLU A 52 8.24 -7.25 -9.21
CA GLU A 52 8.25 -8.71 -9.39
C GLU A 52 6.89 -9.11 -9.97
N ASP A 53 6.91 -9.80 -11.12
CA ASP A 53 5.70 -10.25 -11.84
C ASP A 53 4.65 -9.14 -12.09
N GLY A 54 5.13 -7.92 -12.32
CA GLY A 54 4.28 -6.74 -12.59
C GLY A 54 3.73 -6.05 -11.33
N PHE A 55 4.12 -6.50 -10.13
CA PHE A 55 3.67 -5.96 -8.86
C PHE A 55 4.82 -5.57 -7.95
N SER A 56 4.59 -4.57 -7.10
CA SER A 56 5.59 -4.09 -6.16
C SER A 56 5.82 -5.06 -5.01
N VAL A 57 7.09 -5.34 -4.73
CA VAL A 57 7.53 -6.04 -3.52
C VAL A 57 8.45 -5.10 -2.73
N CYS A 58 8.00 -4.68 -1.56
CA CYS A 58 8.73 -3.70 -0.74
C CYS A 58 9.39 -4.37 0.45
N LYS A 59 10.68 -4.08 0.66
CA LYS A 59 11.44 -4.54 1.83
C LYS A 59 11.46 -3.44 2.89
N LEU A 60 11.34 -3.84 4.15
CA LEU A 60 11.48 -2.93 5.28
C LEU A 60 12.93 -2.42 5.29
N GLN A 61 13.11 -1.11 5.08
CA GLN A 61 14.42 -0.49 5.02
C GLN A 61 14.80 0.11 6.37
N ALA A 62 16.02 -0.15 6.84
CA ALA A 62 16.56 0.42 8.08
C ALA A 62 16.59 1.96 8.08
N ALA A 63 16.63 2.57 6.88
CA ALA A 63 16.53 4.02 6.69
C ALA A 63 15.27 4.63 7.32
N CYS A 64 14.19 3.86 7.51
CA CYS A 64 12.94 4.36 8.11
C CYS A 64 12.99 4.53 9.62
N VAL A 65 14.00 3.94 10.26
CA VAL A 65 14.16 4.00 11.71
C VAL A 65 14.94 5.25 12.10
N ASN A 66 15.96 5.65 11.32
CA ASN A 66 16.88 6.72 11.71
C ASN A 66 16.82 7.96 10.78
N GLY A 67 16.18 7.88 9.61
CA GLY A 67 16.04 9.03 8.70
C GLY A 67 17.34 9.50 8.02
N GLU A 68 18.47 8.82 8.21
CA GLU A 68 19.80 9.30 7.77
C GLU A 68 20.31 8.66 6.46
N GLY A 69 19.41 8.26 5.55
CA GLY A 69 19.79 7.75 4.25
C GLY A 69 19.43 8.72 3.13
N GLN A 70 20.43 9.35 2.50
CA GLN A 70 20.22 10.04 1.22
C GLN A 70 20.11 8.97 0.11
N LEU A 71 19.01 8.23 0.10
CA LEU A 71 18.66 7.29 -0.97
C LEU A 71 17.99 8.05 -2.11
N PRO A 72 18.25 7.69 -3.37
CA PRO A 72 17.50 8.25 -4.50
C PRO A 72 16.03 7.83 -4.41
N GLU A 73 15.13 8.62 -4.97
CA GLU A 73 13.69 8.30 -5.00
C GLU A 73 13.44 7.04 -5.84
N CYS A 74 14.29 6.78 -6.83
CA CYS A 74 14.28 5.56 -7.64
C CYS A 74 15.64 5.28 -8.28
N SER A 75 15.80 4.09 -8.85
CA SER A 75 16.96 3.69 -9.64
C SER A 75 16.58 2.76 -10.78
N GLY A 76 17.38 2.74 -11.84
CA GLY A 76 17.19 1.89 -13.01
C GLY A 76 16.08 2.38 -13.96
N LYS A 77 15.83 1.60 -15.01
CA LYS A 77 14.79 1.90 -16.00
C LYS A 77 13.54 1.09 -15.69
N LEU A 78 12.59 1.73 -15.02
CA LEU A 78 11.29 1.14 -14.69
C LEU A 78 10.17 2.17 -14.79
N TRP A 79 8.94 1.68 -14.75
CA TRP A 79 7.77 2.48 -14.43
C TRP A 79 6.96 1.84 -13.31
N TRP A 80 6.27 2.66 -12.52
CA TRP A 80 5.36 2.21 -11.46
C TRP A 80 4.18 3.16 -11.30
N MET A 81 3.15 2.71 -10.59
CA MET A 81 2.01 3.54 -10.20
C MET A 81 2.23 4.16 -8.81
N LYS A 82 2.07 5.47 -8.69
CA LYS A 82 1.95 6.17 -7.41
C LYS A 82 0.53 6.73 -7.37
N ASP A 83 -0.31 6.14 -6.53
CA ASP A 83 -1.76 6.31 -6.60
C ASP A 83 -2.27 5.99 -8.02
N CYS A 84 -2.91 6.94 -8.68
CA CYS A 84 -3.37 6.84 -10.07
C CYS A 84 -2.37 7.38 -11.11
N ASN A 85 -1.22 7.89 -10.65
CA ASN A 85 -0.21 8.48 -11.51
C ASN A 85 0.83 7.45 -11.94
N LYS A 86 1.24 7.52 -13.21
CA LYS A 86 2.34 6.71 -13.74
C LYS A 86 3.63 7.48 -13.58
N CYS A 87 4.61 6.85 -12.96
CA CYS A 87 5.93 7.40 -12.69
C CYS A 87 6.98 6.63 -13.48
N VAL A 88 8.03 7.34 -13.91
CA VAL A 88 9.24 6.76 -14.49
C VAL A 88 10.45 7.27 -13.71
N CYS A 89 11.51 6.46 -13.66
CA CYS A 89 12.74 6.91 -13.04
C CYS A 89 13.60 7.71 -14.02
N SER A 90 14.03 8.90 -13.61
CA SER A 90 15.00 9.70 -14.37
C SER A 90 16.43 9.19 -14.15
N SER A 91 17.35 9.60 -15.02
CA SER A 91 18.78 9.27 -14.88
C SER A 91 19.44 9.85 -13.63
N THR A 92 18.82 10.84 -12.98
CA THR A 92 19.31 11.45 -11.73
C THR A 92 18.67 10.82 -10.48
N GLY A 93 17.86 9.77 -10.63
CA GLY A 93 17.21 9.08 -9.51
C GLY A 93 15.99 9.80 -8.94
N LEU A 94 15.41 10.74 -9.70
CA LEU A 94 14.14 11.41 -9.37
C LEU A 94 12.97 10.73 -10.07
N ALA A 95 11.82 10.63 -9.37
CA ALA A 95 10.60 10.14 -9.98
C ALA A 95 9.91 11.21 -10.81
N LEU A 96 9.65 10.92 -12.08
CA LEU A 96 8.88 11.77 -12.98
C LEU A 96 7.49 11.17 -13.17
N CYS A 97 6.51 11.69 -12.42
CA CYS A 97 5.13 11.24 -12.49
C CYS A 97 4.28 12.22 -13.30
N ASN A 98 3.29 11.68 -14.03
CA ASN A 98 2.20 12.52 -14.51
C ASN A 98 1.36 13.05 -13.32
N ARG A 99 0.49 14.04 -13.59
CA ARG A 99 -0.24 14.80 -12.57
C ARG A 99 -1.76 14.70 -12.77
N LYS A 100 -2.28 13.48 -12.80
CA LYS A 100 -3.71 13.22 -12.73
C LYS A 100 -4.21 13.53 -11.32
N ALA A 101 -5.39 14.14 -11.24
CA ALA A 101 -6.12 14.24 -9.99
C ALA A 101 -6.60 12.83 -9.62
N CYS A 102 -6.01 12.24 -8.59
CA CYS A 102 -6.43 10.93 -8.10
C CYS A 102 -7.61 11.10 -7.16
N LEU A 103 -8.68 10.36 -7.42
CA LEU A 103 -9.73 10.18 -6.43
C LEU A 103 -9.08 9.44 -5.25
N THR A 104 -9.12 10.03 -4.05
CA THR A 104 -8.71 9.33 -2.83
C THR A 104 -9.50 8.02 -2.76
N ARG A 105 -8.82 6.88 -2.63
CA ARG A 105 -9.48 5.65 -2.17
C ARG A 105 -9.94 5.92 -0.73
N GLN A 106 -11.26 5.98 -0.53
CA GLN A 106 -11.88 5.95 0.79
C GLN A 106 -11.66 4.58 1.43
#